data_AF-A0A914C3R8-F1
#
_entry.id   AF-A0A914C3R8-F1
#
_cell.length_a   1.000
_cell.length_b   1.000
_cell.length_c   1.000
_cell.angle_alpha   90.00
_cell.angle_beta   90.00
_cell.angle_gamma   90.00
#
_symmetry.space_group_name_H-M   'P 1'
#
loop_
_entity.id
_entity.type
_entity.pdbx_description
1 polymer ?
#
loop_
_entity_poly.entity_id
_entity_poly.type
_entity_poly.pdbx_seq_one_letter_code
_entity_poly.pdbx_strand_id
1 'polypeptide(L)'
;MINHLEDHPSSLYIQDSIGFELTGNGILDGQGHAWWYDFFNYVPHRDFRPYLFHMVRSKDVEIHNIHVRNSPCFHLNFYDMLNLHIHDLDIYVDFSSQQAMAEKRVWNWTGDFPANTDGIDLSGKNILVENVIIEVGDDGIAIKPANSRNMYSNCSQDMLIRNITTVYSLGMAVGSIGPDVSVNCIRNITFENIYHTYGSYRGFYIKTSNVGTGSGIVDNITVRNMTGYNNEAVFIYIGPMYQGPNANGSRCDGHWPTSLNATCDTQPLFLDAWCTMV
;
A
#
# COMPACT_ATOMS: atom_id res chain seq x y z
N MET A 1 -5.07 20.49 11.42
CA MET A 1 -4.85 19.75 10.17
C MET A 1 -5.64 18.48 10.29
N ILE A 2 -6.61 18.27 9.41
CA ILE A 2 -7.35 17.00 9.33
C ILE A 2 -6.35 15.98 8.80
N ASN A 3 -6.02 14.96 9.60
CA ASN A 3 -5.25 13.83 9.09
C ASN A 3 -6.17 13.12 8.09
N HIS A 4 -5.92 13.31 6.78
CA HIS A 4 -6.73 12.71 5.71
C HIS A 4 -6.81 11.17 5.79
N LEU A 5 -5.95 10.54 6.58
CA LEU A 5 -5.97 9.11 6.85
C LEU A 5 -6.95 8.72 7.96
N GLU A 6 -7.32 9.58 8.91
CA GLU A 6 -8.21 9.19 10.02
C GLU A 6 -9.71 9.26 9.65
N ASP A 7 -10.08 10.13 8.71
CA ASP A 7 -11.48 10.47 8.36
C ASP A 7 -11.90 9.93 6.96
N HIS A 8 -11.23 8.90 6.45
CA HIS A 8 -11.59 8.33 5.15
C HIS A 8 -12.86 7.47 5.24
N PRO A 9 -13.79 7.55 4.27
CA PRO A 9 -14.92 6.62 4.18
C PRO A 9 -14.45 5.17 4.30
N SER A 10 -15.10 4.40 5.16
CA SER A 10 -14.71 3.03 5.48
C SER A 10 -15.96 2.17 5.68
N SER A 11 -15.96 0.95 5.14
CA SER A 11 -17.05 -0.02 5.31
C SER A 11 -17.06 -0.58 6.73
N LEU A 12 -15.88 -0.90 7.27
CA LEU A 12 -15.67 -1.21 8.68
C LEU A 12 -14.57 -0.31 9.24
N TYR A 13 -14.93 0.48 10.25
CA TYR A 13 -14.03 1.42 10.92
C TYR A 13 -13.90 1.09 12.40
N ILE A 14 -12.67 0.94 12.88
CA ILE A 14 -12.35 0.66 14.28
C ILE A 14 -11.30 1.66 14.75
N GLN A 15 -11.48 2.23 15.92
CA GLN A 15 -10.57 3.23 16.45
C GLN A 15 -10.41 3.08 17.96
N ASP A 16 -9.22 3.41 18.48
CA ASP A 16 -8.92 3.46 19.90
C ASP A 16 -9.19 2.12 20.63
N SER A 17 -8.89 0.99 19.96
CA SER A 17 -9.17 -0.36 20.46
C SER A 17 -7.94 -1.05 21.05
N ILE A 18 -8.18 -1.94 22.02
CA ILE A 18 -7.16 -2.75 22.70
C ILE A 18 -7.63 -4.21 22.73
N GLY A 19 -6.82 -5.15 22.26
CA GLY A 19 -7.16 -6.58 22.33
C GLY A 19 -8.20 -7.00 21.30
N PHE A 20 -8.17 -6.42 20.10
CA PHE A 20 -9.12 -6.74 19.04
C PHE A 20 -8.67 -7.97 18.24
N GLU A 21 -9.59 -8.88 17.99
CA GLU A 21 -9.35 -10.08 17.17
C GLU A 21 -10.41 -10.16 16.05
N LEU A 22 -9.97 -10.36 14.80
CA LEU A 22 -10.84 -10.70 13.67
C LEU A 22 -10.44 -12.06 13.11
N THR A 23 -11.36 -13.03 13.20
CA THR A 23 -11.14 -14.43 12.81
C THR A 23 -12.44 -15.14 12.41
N GLY A 24 -12.34 -16.36 11.88
CA GLY A 24 -13.49 -17.28 11.76
C GLY A 24 -13.80 -17.88 10.38
N ASN A 25 -12.86 -17.86 9.45
CA ASN A 25 -12.96 -18.36 8.06
C ASN A 25 -14.08 -17.69 7.23
N GLY A 26 -14.56 -16.53 7.67
CA GLY A 26 -15.57 -15.74 6.98
C GLY A 26 -15.01 -14.97 5.79
N ILE A 27 -15.91 -14.52 4.91
CA ILE A 27 -15.58 -13.66 3.77
C ILE A 27 -16.00 -12.22 4.10
N LEU A 28 -15.05 -11.28 4.00
CA LEU A 28 -15.29 -9.84 3.98
C LEU A 28 -15.29 -9.38 2.51
N ASP A 29 -16.46 -9.27 1.90
CA ASP A 29 -16.62 -8.87 0.49
C ASP A 29 -17.10 -7.42 0.37
N GLY A 30 -16.26 -6.57 -0.23
CA GLY A 30 -16.54 -5.16 -0.43
C GLY A 30 -17.41 -4.83 -1.65
N GLN A 31 -17.67 -5.81 -2.54
CA GLN A 31 -18.47 -5.63 -3.75
C GLN A 31 -18.07 -4.39 -4.60
N GLY A 32 -16.76 -4.14 -4.73
CA GLY A 32 -16.17 -2.92 -5.31
C GLY A 32 -16.49 -2.61 -6.77
N HIS A 33 -17.13 -3.52 -7.49
CA HIS A 33 -17.40 -3.42 -8.92
C HIS A 33 -18.06 -2.11 -9.38
N ALA A 34 -19.14 -1.70 -8.71
CA ALA A 34 -19.84 -0.46 -9.04
C ALA A 34 -18.97 0.77 -8.72
N TRP A 35 -18.20 0.71 -7.63
CA TRP A 35 -17.30 1.78 -7.20
C TRP A 35 -16.17 2.01 -8.19
N TRP A 36 -15.54 0.94 -8.66
CA TRP A 36 -14.51 1.05 -9.71
C TRP A 36 -15.12 1.68 -10.97
N TYR A 37 -16.28 1.22 -11.41
CA TYR A 37 -16.95 1.80 -12.58
C TYR A 37 -17.19 3.31 -12.45
N ASP A 38 -17.71 3.75 -11.31
CA ASP A 38 -18.05 5.15 -11.10
C ASP A 38 -16.80 6.04 -11.00
N PHE A 39 -15.76 5.56 -10.32
CA PHE A 39 -14.49 6.28 -10.17
C PHE A 39 -13.87 6.61 -11.53
N PHE A 40 -13.83 5.64 -12.44
CA PHE A 40 -13.20 5.83 -13.75
C PHE A 40 -14.06 6.55 -14.78
N ASN A 41 -15.40 6.54 -14.64
CA ASN A 41 -16.30 7.17 -15.61
C ASN A 41 -16.80 8.56 -15.20
N TYR A 42 -16.91 8.86 -13.90
CA TYR A 42 -17.66 10.04 -13.45
C TYR A 42 -16.91 10.90 -12.42
N VAL A 43 -16.01 10.34 -11.60
CA VAL A 43 -15.43 11.07 -10.45
C VAL A 43 -13.90 10.96 -10.33
N PRO A 44 -13.11 11.52 -11.27
CA PRO A 44 -11.65 11.50 -11.16
C PRO A 44 -11.09 12.52 -10.16
N HIS A 45 -11.91 13.40 -9.57
CA HIS A 45 -11.43 14.56 -8.79
C HIS A 45 -11.61 14.45 -7.27
N ARG A 46 -12.39 13.47 -6.78
CA ARG A 46 -12.50 13.14 -5.36
C ARG A 46 -12.82 11.65 -5.23
N ASP A 47 -11.85 10.90 -4.73
CA ASP A 47 -12.05 9.49 -4.44
C ASP A 47 -12.89 9.36 -3.16
N PHE A 48 -14.09 8.82 -3.30
CA PHE A 48 -15.02 8.57 -2.19
C PHE A 48 -15.23 7.07 -1.94
N ARG A 49 -14.48 6.20 -2.64
CA ARG A 49 -14.61 4.76 -2.50
C ARG A 49 -14.17 4.37 -1.08
N PRO A 50 -14.99 3.64 -0.31
CA PRO A 50 -14.62 3.34 1.06
C PRO A 50 -13.46 2.33 1.13
N TYR A 51 -12.61 2.47 2.16
CA TYR A 51 -11.72 1.38 2.56
C TYR A 51 -12.57 0.24 3.12
N LEU A 52 -12.22 -1.01 2.83
CA LEU A 52 -13.03 -2.13 3.29
C LEU A 52 -12.89 -2.34 4.80
N PHE A 53 -11.66 -2.36 5.30
CA PHE A 53 -11.34 -2.42 6.72
C PHE A 53 -10.34 -1.31 7.05
N HIS A 54 -10.66 -0.49 8.05
CA HIS A 54 -9.80 0.59 8.48
C HIS A 54 -9.73 0.64 10.00
N MET A 55 -8.52 0.51 10.53
CA MET A 55 -8.27 0.53 11.97
C MET A 55 -7.22 1.57 12.34
N VAL A 56 -7.56 2.40 13.33
CA VAL A 56 -6.79 3.57 13.72
C VAL A 56 -6.47 3.51 15.21
N ARG A 57 -5.26 3.93 15.62
CA ARG A 57 -4.86 4.12 17.02
C ARG A 57 -5.22 2.92 17.90
N SER A 58 -4.83 1.74 17.49
CA SER A 58 -5.21 0.51 18.20
C SER A 58 -3.98 -0.33 18.54
N LYS A 59 -4.10 -1.14 19.59
CA LYS A 59 -3.00 -1.99 20.05
C LYS A 59 -3.44 -3.39 20.45
N ASP A 60 -2.49 -4.32 20.42
CA ASP A 60 -2.71 -5.73 20.72
C ASP A 60 -3.82 -6.29 19.83
N VAL A 61 -3.55 -6.35 18.52
CA VAL A 61 -4.52 -6.69 17.47
C VAL A 61 -4.08 -7.92 16.70
N GLU A 62 -5.01 -8.84 16.47
CA GLU A 62 -4.80 -10.08 15.71
C GLU A 62 -5.85 -10.22 14.60
N ILE A 63 -5.41 -10.41 13.36
CA ILE A 63 -6.29 -10.54 12.19
C ILE A 63 -5.87 -11.79 11.41
N HIS A 64 -6.71 -12.81 11.38
CA HIS A 64 -6.30 -14.07 10.79
C HIS A 64 -7.46 -14.97 10.35
N ASN A 65 -7.18 -15.98 9.53
CA ASN A 65 -8.17 -16.96 9.09
C ASN A 65 -9.44 -16.30 8.51
N ILE A 66 -9.28 -15.35 7.59
CA ILE A 66 -10.38 -14.70 6.87
C ILE A 66 -10.08 -14.58 5.38
N HIS A 67 -11.12 -14.32 4.60
CA HIS A 67 -11.02 -14.10 3.16
C HIS A 67 -11.50 -12.69 2.82
N VAL A 68 -10.62 -11.83 2.30
CA VAL A 68 -10.95 -10.44 1.97
C VAL A 68 -11.13 -10.29 0.47
N ARG A 69 -12.24 -9.70 0.02
CA ARG A 69 -12.62 -9.68 -1.40
C ARG A 69 -13.03 -8.30 -1.87
N ASN A 70 -12.63 -7.98 -3.09
CA ASN A 70 -13.23 -6.95 -3.93
C ASN A 70 -13.45 -5.61 -3.21
N SER A 71 -12.45 -5.09 -2.50
CA SER A 71 -12.59 -3.78 -1.85
C SER A 71 -12.84 -2.69 -2.89
N PRO A 72 -13.76 -1.73 -2.64
CA PRO A 72 -13.90 -0.54 -3.47
C PRO A 72 -12.58 0.24 -3.65
N CYS A 73 -11.76 0.26 -2.60
CA CYS A 73 -10.46 0.93 -2.53
C CYS A 73 -9.48 0.03 -1.76
N PHE A 74 -8.74 0.55 -0.78
CA PHE A 74 -7.83 -0.27 0.05
C PHE A 74 -8.59 -1.38 0.78
N HIS A 75 -7.99 -2.57 0.86
CA HIS A 75 -8.59 -3.72 1.53
C HIS A 75 -8.43 -3.62 3.05
N LEU A 76 -7.20 -3.76 3.56
CA LEU A 76 -6.89 -3.67 4.98
C LEU A 76 -5.97 -2.47 5.24
N ASN A 77 -6.48 -1.44 5.91
CA ASN A 77 -5.73 -0.24 6.24
C ASN A 77 -5.58 -0.10 7.76
N PHE A 78 -4.34 0.00 8.23
CA PHE A 78 -3.99 0.11 9.63
C PHE A 78 -3.10 1.33 9.87
N TYR A 79 -3.54 2.22 10.75
CA TYR A 79 -2.85 3.47 11.04
C TYR A 79 -2.60 3.65 12.54
N ASP A 80 -1.36 3.97 12.90
CA ASP A 80 -0.93 4.17 14.30
C ASP A 80 -1.18 2.94 15.18
N MET A 81 -0.66 1.79 14.74
CA MET A 81 -0.81 0.52 15.44
C MET A 81 0.34 0.25 16.42
N LEU A 82 0.06 -0.52 17.47
CA LEU A 82 1.09 -1.09 18.33
C LEU A 82 0.79 -2.58 18.61
N ASN A 83 1.71 -3.48 18.27
CA ASN A 83 1.49 -4.93 18.41
C ASN A 83 0.32 -5.40 17.52
N LEU A 84 0.57 -5.44 16.21
CA LEU A 84 -0.38 -5.97 15.22
C LEU A 84 0.18 -7.26 14.59
N HIS A 85 -0.62 -8.31 14.58
CA HIS A 85 -0.30 -9.56 13.90
C HIS A 85 -1.38 -9.87 12.85
N ILE A 86 -0.96 -10.01 11.60
CA ILE A 86 -1.82 -10.40 10.48
C ILE A 86 -1.30 -11.70 9.91
N HIS A 87 -2.11 -12.76 9.88
CA HIS A 87 -1.63 -14.03 9.34
C HIS A 87 -2.72 -14.96 8.80
N ASP A 88 -2.31 -15.96 8.00
CA ASP A 88 -3.18 -17.04 7.53
C ASP A 88 -4.48 -16.53 6.87
N LEU A 89 -4.35 -15.55 5.97
CA LEU A 89 -5.47 -14.96 5.26
C LEU A 89 -5.15 -14.75 3.78
N ASP A 90 -6.18 -14.44 3.00
CA ASP A 90 -5.98 -14.08 1.61
C ASP A 90 -6.87 -12.91 1.16
N ILE A 91 -6.34 -12.13 0.22
CA ILE A 91 -6.93 -10.91 -0.32
C ILE A 91 -7.01 -11.07 -1.83
N TYR A 92 -8.21 -10.93 -2.39
CA TYR A 92 -8.42 -11.13 -3.82
C TYR A 92 -9.34 -10.08 -4.44
N VAL A 93 -8.98 -9.70 -5.65
CA VAL A 93 -9.75 -8.87 -6.56
C VAL A 93 -10.16 -9.71 -7.75
N ASP A 94 -11.45 -9.73 -8.09
CA ASP A 94 -11.94 -10.39 -9.30
C ASP A 94 -11.65 -9.55 -10.56
N PHE A 95 -10.44 -9.74 -11.11
CA PHE A 95 -9.99 -9.13 -12.36
C PHE A 95 -10.83 -9.55 -13.59
N SER A 96 -11.43 -10.73 -13.56
CA SER A 96 -12.20 -11.26 -14.70
C SER A 96 -13.54 -10.53 -14.88
N SER A 97 -14.28 -10.36 -13.79
CA SER A 97 -15.52 -9.56 -13.79
C SER A 97 -15.23 -8.11 -14.15
N GLN A 98 -14.08 -7.61 -13.71
CA GLN A 98 -13.58 -6.27 -14.03
C GLN A 98 -13.27 -6.08 -15.52
N GLN A 99 -12.51 -7.00 -16.14
CA GLN A 99 -12.22 -6.96 -17.58
C GLN A 99 -13.52 -7.05 -18.39
N ALA A 100 -14.47 -7.88 -17.97
CA ALA A 100 -15.79 -7.97 -18.60
C ALA A 100 -16.59 -6.66 -18.53
N MET A 101 -16.31 -5.74 -17.58
CA MET A 101 -16.90 -4.39 -17.60
C MET A 101 -16.28 -3.52 -18.68
N ALA A 102 -14.95 -3.54 -18.77
CA ALA A 102 -14.18 -2.74 -19.71
C ALA A 102 -14.56 -3.10 -21.16
N GLU A 103 -14.81 -4.39 -21.43
CA GLU A 103 -15.25 -4.88 -22.74
C GLU A 103 -16.69 -4.47 -23.12
N LYS A 104 -17.55 -4.20 -22.13
CA LYS A 104 -18.99 -3.96 -22.36
C LYS A 104 -19.38 -2.49 -22.54
N ARG A 105 -18.50 -1.52 -22.24
CA ARG A 105 -18.85 -0.08 -22.29
C ARG A 105 -17.64 0.79 -22.69
N VAL A 106 -17.91 1.92 -23.34
CA VAL A 106 -16.88 2.90 -23.77
C VAL A 106 -16.13 3.40 -22.55
N TRP A 107 -14.84 3.11 -22.48
CA TRP A 107 -13.94 3.45 -21.39
C TRP A 107 -13.03 4.60 -21.82
N ASN A 108 -12.98 5.67 -21.03
CA ASN A 108 -12.17 6.85 -21.34
C ASN A 108 -10.82 6.90 -20.58
N TRP A 109 -10.51 5.88 -19.76
CA TRP A 109 -9.32 5.89 -18.89
C TRP A 109 -8.22 4.94 -19.39
N THR A 110 -6.95 5.26 -19.17
CA THR A 110 -5.82 4.50 -19.76
C THR A 110 -4.74 4.10 -18.76
N GLY A 111 -5.03 4.12 -17.45
CA GLY A 111 -4.06 3.72 -16.42
C GLY A 111 -4.25 2.28 -15.89
N ASP A 112 -3.63 2.00 -14.75
CA ASP A 112 -3.64 0.70 -14.04
C ASP A 112 -5.00 0.34 -13.39
N PHE A 113 -5.64 -0.72 -13.85
CA PHE A 113 -6.98 -1.13 -13.39
C PHE A 113 -6.94 -2.44 -12.59
N PRO A 114 -7.55 -2.53 -11.39
CA PRO A 114 -8.26 -1.50 -10.63
C PRO A 114 -7.34 -0.68 -9.73
N ALA A 115 -7.42 0.64 -9.84
CA ALA A 115 -6.58 1.55 -9.07
C ALA A 115 -6.89 1.53 -7.57
N ASN A 116 -5.86 1.69 -6.74
CA ASN A 116 -5.97 1.88 -5.30
C ASN A 116 -6.70 0.73 -4.58
N THR A 117 -6.47 -0.49 -5.04
CA THR A 117 -6.97 -1.72 -4.39
C THR A 117 -5.92 -2.36 -3.49
N ASP A 118 -5.09 -1.55 -2.83
CA ASP A 118 -3.98 -1.96 -1.96
C ASP A 118 -4.42 -3.11 -1.04
N GLY A 119 -3.56 -4.13 -0.90
CA GLY A 119 -3.84 -5.30 -0.07
C GLY A 119 -3.79 -4.94 1.42
N ILE A 120 -2.59 -4.59 1.91
CA ILE A 120 -2.37 -4.22 3.30
C ILE A 120 -1.56 -2.93 3.41
N ASP A 121 -2.15 -1.91 3.99
CA ASP A 121 -1.49 -0.65 4.34
C ASP A 121 -1.20 -0.60 5.84
N LEU A 122 0.06 -0.32 6.20
CA LEU A 122 0.54 -0.40 7.59
C LEU A 122 1.26 0.88 8.03
N SER A 123 0.90 1.39 9.20
CA SER A 123 1.66 2.38 9.96
C SER A 123 1.59 2.05 11.45
N GLY A 124 2.73 2.06 12.15
CA GLY A 124 2.79 1.70 13.57
C GLY A 124 4.09 1.05 14.00
N LYS A 125 4.05 0.34 15.12
CA LYS A 125 5.22 -0.31 15.73
C LYS A 125 4.95 -1.74 16.13
N ASN A 126 5.96 -2.60 15.98
CA ASN A 126 5.90 -4.02 16.35
C ASN A 126 4.77 -4.73 15.59
N ILE A 127 4.97 -4.89 14.28
CA ILE A 127 3.98 -5.48 13.37
C ILE A 127 4.55 -6.72 12.69
N LEU A 128 3.78 -7.81 12.71
CA LEU A 128 4.10 -9.04 12.00
C LEU A 128 3.01 -9.33 10.97
N VAL A 129 3.42 -9.52 9.72
CA VAL A 129 2.53 -10.04 8.66
C VAL A 129 3.13 -11.32 8.11
N GLU A 130 2.39 -12.43 8.15
CA GLU A 130 2.89 -13.70 7.64
C GLU A 130 1.85 -14.63 7.03
N ASN A 131 2.27 -15.47 6.08
CA ASN A 131 1.41 -16.49 5.46
C ASN A 131 0.16 -15.88 4.79
N VAL A 132 0.39 -14.89 3.92
CA VAL A 132 -0.69 -14.17 3.23
C VAL A 132 -0.57 -14.33 1.72
N ILE A 133 -1.71 -14.52 1.04
CA ILE A 133 -1.80 -14.50 -0.42
C ILE A 133 -2.56 -13.24 -0.85
N ILE A 134 -1.99 -12.49 -1.80
CA ILE A 134 -2.53 -11.18 -2.23
C ILE A 134 -2.63 -11.12 -3.75
N GLU A 135 -3.84 -10.92 -4.26
CA GLU A 135 -4.12 -10.62 -5.66
C GLU A 135 -4.93 -9.33 -5.75
N VAL A 136 -4.26 -8.25 -6.15
CA VAL A 136 -4.79 -6.89 -6.13
C VAL A 136 -4.23 -6.06 -7.29
N GLY A 137 -4.88 -4.94 -7.61
CA GLY A 137 -4.47 -4.03 -8.68
C GLY A 137 -3.52 -2.90 -8.29
N ASP A 138 -3.15 -2.81 -7.00
CA ASP A 138 -2.22 -1.80 -6.48
C ASP A 138 -1.17 -2.46 -5.58
N ASP A 139 -0.62 -1.75 -4.60
CA ASP A 139 0.34 -2.31 -3.64
C ASP A 139 -0.14 -3.61 -2.99
N GLY A 140 0.71 -4.64 -2.98
CA GLY A 140 0.42 -5.85 -2.22
C GLY A 140 0.41 -5.54 -0.73
N ILE A 141 1.53 -4.99 -0.25
CA ILE A 141 1.68 -4.46 1.10
C ILE A 141 2.43 -3.13 1.00
N ALA A 142 1.92 -2.08 1.63
CA ALA A 142 2.61 -0.79 1.72
C ALA A 142 2.83 -0.35 3.17
N ILE A 143 4.09 -0.06 3.50
CA ILE A 143 4.45 0.55 4.78
C ILE A 143 4.35 2.07 4.63
N LYS A 144 3.34 2.67 5.25
CA LYS A 144 3.14 4.13 5.27
C LYS A 144 3.92 4.75 6.44
N PRO A 145 4.36 6.01 6.36
CA PRO A 145 5.11 6.66 7.44
C PRO A 145 4.24 6.90 8.69
N ALA A 146 4.91 7.01 9.84
CA ALA A 146 4.38 7.65 11.04
C ALA A 146 5.25 8.87 11.37
N ASN A 147 4.79 9.73 12.26
CA ASN A 147 5.51 10.93 12.69
C ASN A 147 5.17 11.31 14.14
N SER A 148 5.76 12.39 14.66
CA SER A 148 5.58 12.77 16.07
C SER A 148 4.15 13.13 16.49
N ARG A 149 3.17 13.13 15.58
CA ARG A 149 1.74 13.34 15.89
C ARG A 149 1.00 12.05 16.18
N ASN A 150 1.56 10.90 15.81
CA ASN A 150 1.01 9.59 16.13
C ASN A 150 1.08 9.32 17.64
N MET A 151 0.09 8.60 18.16
CA MET A 151 -0.08 8.25 19.56
C MET A 151 0.90 7.17 20.02
N TYR A 152 1.06 6.09 19.26
CA TYR A 152 1.81 4.92 19.72
C TYR A 152 3.26 4.91 19.26
N SER A 153 3.55 5.47 18.09
CA SER A 153 4.91 5.50 17.56
C SER A 153 5.16 6.71 16.67
N ASN A 154 6.27 7.39 16.88
CA ASN A 154 6.69 8.52 16.05
C ASN A 154 7.37 8.10 14.73
N CYS A 155 7.47 6.79 14.47
CA CYS A 155 8.01 6.20 13.26
C CYS A 155 7.32 4.87 12.97
N SER A 156 7.08 4.54 11.71
CA SER A 156 6.66 3.19 11.35
C SER A 156 7.86 2.26 11.49
N GLN A 157 7.85 1.37 12.47
CA GLN A 157 9.06 0.63 12.82
C GLN A 157 8.88 -0.75 13.39
N ASP A 158 9.96 -1.52 13.39
CA ASP A 158 10.03 -2.85 14.00
C ASP A 158 8.98 -3.78 13.37
N MET A 159 9.08 -3.98 12.06
CA MET A 159 8.12 -4.81 11.31
C MET A 159 8.80 -5.96 10.58
N LEU A 160 8.14 -7.12 10.59
CA LEU A 160 8.52 -8.29 9.81
C LEU A 160 7.36 -8.69 8.90
N ILE A 161 7.61 -8.68 7.59
CA ILE A 161 6.68 -9.08 6.55
C ILE A 161 7.27 -10.33 5.91
N ARG A 162 6.66 -11.50 6.09
CA ARG A 162 7.24 -12.76 5.62
C ARG A 162 6.27 -13.75 5.01
N ASN A 163 6.76 -14.66 4.19
CA ASN A 163 5.96 -15.75 3.60
C ASN A 163 4.71 -15.20 2.88
N ILE A 164 4.93 -14.25 1.96
CA ILE A 164 3.86 -13.59 1.20
C ILE A 164 3.91 -14.10 -0.24
N THR A 165 2.75 -14.45 -0.77
CA THR A 165 2.58 -14.76 -2.20
C THR A 165 1.75 -13.67 -2.84
N THR A 166 2.21 -13.08 -3.95
CA THR A 166 1.40 -12.11 -4.69
C THR A 166 1.12 -12.52 -6.13
N VAL A 167 0.01 -12.02 -6.66
CA VAL A 167 -0.42 -12.08 -8.06
C VAL A 167 -0.86 -10.67 -8.48
N TYR A 168 -0.44 -10.19 -9.66
CA TYR A 168 -0.84 -8.90 -10.26
C TYR A 168 -0.53 -7.58 -9.50
N SER A 169 -0.09 -7.63 -8.24
CA SER A 169 0.16 -6.44 -7.41
C SER A 169 1.25 -5.50 -7.96
N LEU A 170 1.24 -4.23 -7.57
CA LEU A 170 2.35 -3.31 -7.87
C LEU A 170 3.65 -3.59 -7.11
N GLY A 171 3.60 -4.50 -6.13
CA GLY A 171 4.75 -5.00 -5.37
C GLY A 171 4.67 -4.70 -3.87
N MET A 172 5.77 -4.94 -3.17
CA MET A 172 5.97 -4.55 -1.77
C MET A 172 6.49 -3.11 -1.71
N ALA A 173 5.75 -2.21 -1.07
CA ALA A 173 6.04 -0.78 -1.04
C ALA A 173 6.49 -0.29 0.33
N VAL A 174 7.43 0.66 0.32
CA VAL A 174 7.74 1.55 1.44
C VAL A 174 7.41 2.97 0.99
N GLY A 175 6.41 3.59 1.63
CA GLY A 175 5.90 4.92 1.32
C GLY A 175 4.50 4.91 0.67
N SER A 176 4.09 6.00 0.01
CA SER A 176 4.91 7.17 -0.29
C SER A 176 5.30 7.94 0.97
N ILE A 177 6.56 8.36 1.04
CA ILE A 177 7.08 9.15 2.14
C ILE A 177 7.48 10.54 1.64
N GLY A 178 6.77 11.56 2.15
CA GLY A 178 7.06 12.97 1.89
C GLY A 178 7.68 13.68 3.10
N PRO A 179 8.29 14.85 2.91
CA PRO A 179 8.76 15.68 4.00
C PRO A 179 7.59 16.18 4.87
N ASP A 180 7.71 16.04 6.19
CA ASP A 180 6.76 16.59 7.15
C ASP A 180 7.50 17.30 8.30
N VAL A 181 6.90 18.37 8.82
CA VAL A 181 7.44 19.16 9.95
C VAL A 181 7.49 18.37 11.26
N SER A 182 6.64 17.35 11.39
CA SER A 182 6.65 16.36 12.47
C SER A 182 7.59 15.18 12.22
N VAL A 183 8.34 15.22 11.10
CA VAL A 183 9.28 14.21 10.62
C VAL A 183 8.60 12.88 10.31
N ASN A 184 8.26 12.67 9.04
CA ASN A 184 7.80 11.36 8.59
C ASN A 184 8.94 10.34 8.69
N CYS A 185 8.63 9.14 9.14
CA CYS A 185 9.64 8.13 9.42
C CYS A 185 9.14 6.71 9.15
N ILE A 186 9.98 5.92 8.49
CA ILE A 186 9.87 4.46 8.35
C ILE A 186 11.24 3.87 8.67
N ARG A 187 11.35 2.89 9.56
CA ARG A 187 12.64 2.24 9.84
C ARG A 187 12.55 0.80 10.30
N ASN A 188 13.64 0.04 10.19
CA ASN A 188 13.73 -1.33 10.75
C ASN A 188 12.59 -2.23 10.26
N ILE A 189 12.50 -2.38 8.94
CA ILE A 189 11.49 -3.20 8.26
C ILE A 189 12.20 -4.33 7.54
N THR A 190 11.74 -5.56 7.75
CA THR A 190 12.25 -6.73 7.01
C THR A 190 11.15 -7.33 6.14
N PHE A 191 11.42 -7.47 4.85
CA PHE A 191 10.65 -8.29 3.92
C PHE A 191 11.43 -9.58 3.67
N GLU A 192 10.81 -10.74 3.93
CA GLU A 192 11.46 -12.04 3.82
C GLU A 192 10.57 -13.08 3.13
N ASN A 193 11.14 -13.91 2.24
CA ASN A 193 10.40 -15.02 1.61
C ASN A 193 9.13 -14.51 0.91
N ILE A 194 9.32 -13.58 -0.03
CA ILE A 194 8.24 -12.99 -0.83
C ILE A 194 8.28 -13.60 -2.22
N TYR A 195 7.13 -14.08 -2.69
CA TYR A 195 6.98 -14.78 -3.96
C TYR A 195 5.95 -14.09 -4.85
N HIS A 196 6.43 -13.33 -5.84
CA HIS A 196 5.60 -12.70 -6.86
C HIS A 196 5.39 -13.72 -8.00
N THR A 197 4.22 -14.34 -8.04
CA THR A 197 3.95 -15.49 -8.93
C THR A 197 3.77 -15.09 -10.39
N TYR A 198 3.08 -13.98 -10.63
CA TYR A 198 2.72 -13.52 -11.97
C TYR A 198 2.25 -12.06 -11.95
N GLY A 199 2.55 -11.33 -13.02
CA GLY A 199 1.94 -10.03 -13.33
C GLY A 199 2.21 -8.92 -12.31
N SER A 200 3.12 -9.13 -11.35
CA SER A 200 3.46 -8.05 -10.43
C SER A 200 4.24 -6.97 -11.16
N TYR A 201 3.90 -5.71 -10.96
CA TYR A 201 4.56 -4.62 -11.68
C TYR A 201 6.01 -4.47 -11.21
N ARG A 202 6.25 -4.49 -9.90
CA ARG A 202 7.57 -4.55 -9.25
C ARG A 202 7.59 -5.65 -8.21
N GLY A 203 8.78 -6.05 -7.77
CA GLY A 203 8.94 -6.91 -6.58
C GLY A 203 8.92 -6.07 -5.30
N PHE A 204 9.91 -5.19 -5.17
CA PHE A 204 10.05 -4.29 -4.02
C PHE A 204 10.31 -2.86 -4.46
N TYR A 205 9.75 -1.89 -3.75
CA TYR A 205 10.07 -0.51 -4.05
C TYR A 205 9.86 0.49 -2.91
N ILE A 206 10.66 1.56 -2.95
CA ILE A 206 10.56 2.72 -2.05
C ILE A 206 10.04 3.90 -2.86
N LYS A 207 8.91 4.47 -2.44
CA LYS A 207 8.25 5.63 -3.05
C LYS A 207 8.54 6.89 -2.26
N THR A 208 9.25 7.82 -2.87
CA THR A 208 9.53 9.12 -2.26
C THR A 208 8.62 10.21 -2.80
N SER A 209 8.21 11.15 -1.95
CA SER A 209 7.37 12.29 -2.34
C SER A 209 8.09 13.57 -1.96
N ASN A 210 7.97 14.61 -2.80
CA ASN A 210 8.39 15.96 -2.47
C ASN A 210 7.23 16.85 -2.02
N VAL A 211 6.01 16.29 -1.92
CA VAL A 211 4.83 17.01 -1.43
C VAL A 211 4.94 17.17 0.08
N GLY A 212 4.90 18.42 0.54
CA GLY A 212 4.98 18.78 1.96
C GLY A 212 6.18 19.68 2.28
N THR A 213 6.46 19.85 3.57
CA THR A 213 7.59 20.63 4.09
C THR A 213 8.14 19.96 5.32
N GLY A 214 9.44 20.04 5.59
CA GLY A 214 10.11 19.37 6.71
C GLY A 214 11.00 18.23 6.23
N SER A 215 10.93 17.06 6.87
CA SER A 215 11.82 15.94 6.58
C SER A 215 11.12 14.58 6.57
N GLY A 216 11.70 13.64 5.85
CA GLY A 216 11.30 12.24 5.80
C GLY A 216 12.51 11.33 6.00
N ILE A 217 12.36 10.23 6.71
CA ILE A 217 13.43 9.27 7.02
C ILE A 217 12.98 7.87 6.59
N VAL A 218 13.82 7.19 5.82
CA VAL A 218 13.69 5.75 5.52
C VAL A 218 15.00 5.07 5.89
N ASP A 219 15.02 4.28 6.96
CA ASP A 219 16.28 3.73 7.47
C ASP A 219 16.18 2.23 7.79
N ASN A 220 17.27 1.49 7.62
CA ASN A 220 17.35 0.06 7.95
C ASN A 220 16.19 -0.77 7.35
N ILE A 221 16.10 -0.81 6.03
CA ILE A 221 15.17 -1.69 5.31
C ILE A 221 15.93 -2.92 4.83
N THR A 222 15.41 -4.11 5.11
CA THR A 222 16.00 -5.37 4.67
C THR A 222 15.04 -6.10 3.75
N VAL A 223 15.50 -6.52 2.59
CA VAL A 223 14.76 -7.40 1.68
C VAL A 223 15.59 -8.65 1.47
N ARG A 224 15.05 -9.82 1.80
CA ARG A 224 15.74 -11.10 1.65
C ARG A 224 14.86 -12.19 1.09
N ASN A 225 15.41 -13.07 0.26
CA ASN A 225 14.67 -14.18 -0.38
C ASN A 225 13.38 -13.71 -1.09
N MET A 226 13.50 -12.70 -1.96
CA MET A 226 12.39 -12.23 -2.78
C MET A 226 12.55 -12.71 -4.22
N THR A 227 11.55 -13.41 -4.73
CA THR A 227 11.53 -13.94 -6.10
C THR A 227 10.33 -13.38 -6.85
N GLY A 228 10.50 -13.02 -8.12
CA GLY A 228 9.36 -12.68 -8.98
C GLY A 228 9.51 -13.19 -10.40
N TYR A 229 8.39 -13.61 -10.97
CA TYR A 229 8.31 -14.11 -12.33
C TYR A 229 7.45 -13.17 -13.20
N ASN A 230 7.94 -12.88 -14.40
CA ASN A 230 7.25 -12.05 -15.40
C ASN A 230 6.78 -10.70 -14.84
N ASN A 231 7.67 -10.00 -14.11
CA ASN A 231 7.37 -8.66 -13.64
C ASN A 231 7.28 -7.67 -14.82
N GLU A 232 6.36 -6.73 -14.74
CA GLU A 232 6.10 -5.80 -15.85
C GLU A 232 7.07 -4.60 -15.88
N ALA A 233 7.73 -4.30 -14.77
CA ALA A 233 8.72 -3.25 -14.65
C ALA A 233 9.99 -3.71 -13.91
N VAL A 234 10.85 -2.75 -13.54
CA VAL A 234 12.05 -3.02 -12.74
C VAL A 234 11.68 -3.72 -11.44
N PHE A 235 12.32 -4.87 -11.19
CA PHE A 235 12.00 -5.70 -10.04
C PHE A 235 12.22 -4.97 -8.71
N ILE A 236 13.23 -4.10 -8.64
CA ILE A 236 13.53 -3.27 -7.48
C ILE A 236 13.61 -1.81 -7.91
N TYR A 237 12.87 -0.94 -7.23
CA TYR A 237 12.86 0.50 -7.51
C TYR A 237 12.99 1.32 -6.23
N ILE A 238 13.91 2.29 -6.21
CA ILE A 238 14.05 3.24 -5.12
C ILE A 238 14.05 4.62 -5.75
N GLY A 239 13.01 5.40 -5.50
CA GLY A 239 12.90 6.70 -6.13
C GLY A 239 11.56 7.40 -5.94
N PRO A 240 11.36 8.52 -6.65
CA PRO A 240 10.13 9.31 -6.60
C PRO A 240 8.88 8.48 -6.94
N MET A 241 7.77 8.83 -6.30
CA MET A 241 6.47 8.24 -6.59
C MET A 241 6.00 8.60 -8.01
N TYR A 242 5.35 7.64 -8.67
CA TYR A 242 4.83 7.78 -10.02
C TYR A 242 3.33 8.14 -10.06
N GLN A 243 2.56 7.66 -9.09
CA GLN A 243 1.08 7.77 -9.07
C GLN A 243 0.53 9.12 -8.58
N GLY A 244 1.35 9.98 -7.98
CA GLY A 244 0.89 11.21 -7.33
C GLY A 244 1.44 12.48 -7.99
N PRO A 245 0.71 13.61 -7.94
CA PRO A 245 1.29 14.90 -8.28
C PRO A 245 2.46 15.19 -7.35
N ASN A 246 3.58 15.61 -7.92
CA ASN A 246 4.69 16.18 -7.18
C ASN A 246 4.31 17.58 -6.63
N ALA A 247 5.20 18.23 -5.89
CA ALA A 247 4.96 19.57 -5.33
C ALA A 247 4.53 20.63 -6.38
N ASN A 248 4.83 20.42 -7.66
CA ASN A 248 4.47 21.30 -8.77
C ASN A 248 3.18 20.87 -9.51
N GLY A 249 2.52 19.81 -9.06
CA GLY A 249 1.32 19.26 -9.69
C GLY A 249 1.58 18.31 -10.87
N SER A 250 2.83 18.07 -11.26
CA SER A 250 3.21 17.13 -12.32
C SER A 250 3.43 15.71 -11.80
N ARG A 251 3.18 14.70 -12.63
CA ARG A 251 3.41 13.29 -12.30
C ARG A 251 4.67 12.79 -13.01
N CYS A 252 5.36 11.82 -12.40
CA CYS A 252 6.41 11.11 -13.13
C CYS A 252 5.78 10.22 -14.20
N ASP A 253 6.49 10.06 -15.32
CA ASP A 253 6.11 9.11 -16.35
C ASP A 253 6.03 7.70 -15.76
N GLY A 254 4.96 6.96 -16.07
CA GLY A 254 4.73 5.61 -15.52
C GLY A 254 5.81 4.60 -15.92
N HIS A 255 6.49 4.85 -17.05
CA HIS A 255 7.62 4.04 -17.52
C HIS A 255 8.98 4.57 -17.02
N TRP A 256 9.02 5.53 -16.09
CA TRP A 256 10.27 5.90 -15.42
C TRP A 256 10.70 4.82 -14.42
N PRO A 257 12.00 4.44 -14.34
CA PRO A 257 13.14 4.91 -15.13
C PRO A 257 13.49 4.01 -16.34
N THR A 258 12.58 3.13 -16.76
CA THR A 258 12.85 2.10 -17.78
C THR A 258 12.77 2.60 -19.21
N SER A 259 12.09 3.70 -19.47
CA SER A 259 12.05 4.37 -20.78
C SER A 259 13.03 5.53 -20.85
N LEU A 260 13.83 5.61 -21.93
CA LEU A 260 14.83 6.67 -22.16
C LEU A 260 14.22 8.07 -22.26
N ASN A 261 12.95 8.18 -22.66
CA ASN A 261 12.23 9.44 -22.80
C ASN A 261 11.30 9.72 -21.62
N ALA A 262 11.17 8.78 -20.68
CA ALA A 262 10.43 9.03 -19.46
C ALA A 262 11.13 10.14 -18.68
N THR A 263 10.33 11.02 -18.08
CA THR A 263 10.85 12.10 -17.25
C THR A 263 10.19 12.04 -15.88
N CYS A 264 10.96 12.42 -14.88
CA CYS A 264 10.50 12.48 -13.51
C CYS A 264 11.31 13.57 -12.82
N ASP A 265 10.64 14.50 -12.17
CA ASP A 265 11.28 15.50 -11.32
C ASP A 265 11.90 14.76 -10.12
N THR A 266 13.14 14.32 -10.28
CA THR A 266 13.91 13.72 -9.19
C THR A 266 14.27 14.81 -8.18
N GLN A 267 14.14 14.53 -6.89
CA GLN A 267 14.40 15.51 -5.83
C GLN A 267 15.21 14.88 -4.68
N PRO A 268 16.39 15.43 -4.35
CA PRO A 268 17.28 14.91 -3.31
C PRO A 268 16.92 15.51 -1.95
N LEU A 269 15.96 14.92 -1.25
CA LEU A 269 15.71 15.22 0.18
C LEU A 269 15.65 13.93 1.02
N PHE A 270 16.50 12.96 0.67
CA PHE A 270 16.74 11.77 1.47
C PHE A 270 18.09 11.93 2.16
N LEU A 271 18.06 12.01 3.49
CA LEU A 271 19.27 12.16 4.31
C LEU A 271 19.96 10.83 4.58
N ASP A 272 19.24 9.71 4.51
CA ASP A 272 19.76 8.35 4.58
C ASP A 272 18.69 7.38 4.02
N ALA A 273 19.09 6.47 3.13
CA ALA A 273 18.26 5.35 2.67
C ALA A 273 19.15 4.10 2.64
N TRP A 274 19.23 3.39 3.77
CA TRP A 274 20.00 2.17 3.89
C TRP A 274 19.08 0.97 3.64
N CYS A 275 19.21 0.39 2.45
CA CYS A 275 18.55 -0.86 2.08
C CYS A 275 19.60 -1.96 1.93
N THR A 276 19.46 -3.04 2.70
CA THR A 276 20.28 -4.25 2.53
C THR A 276 19.47 -5.30 1.78
N MET A 277 20.00 -5.77 0.66
CA MET A 277 19.40 -6.82 -0.16
C MET A 277 20.29 -8.05 -0.09
N VAL A 278 19.73 -9.19 0.35
CA VAL A 278 20.49 -10.44 0.56
C VAL A 278 19.76 -11.65 -0.02
#